data_AF-A0AA44DJC7-F1
#
_entry.id   AF-A0AA44DJC7-F1
#
_cell.length_a   1.000
_cell.length_b   1.000
_cell.length_c   1.000
_cell.angle_alpha   90.00
_cell.angle_beta   90.00
_cell.angle_gamma   90.00
#
_symmetry.space_group_name_H-M   'P 1'
#
loop_
_entity.id
_entity.type
_entity.pdbx_description
1 polymer ?
#
loop_
_entity_poly.entity_id
_entity_poly.type
_entity_poly.pdbx_seq_one_letter_code
_entity_poly.pdbx_strand_id
1 'polypeptide(L)'
;MTYINAKSKYLINVKNIKVKHKFDTLVTKSVNITEDQIEECKKYAEKYIEESNDYKVLVPASVKDEKMQKEIAKQIVFADKIGECAVLNYFKYRGLKADTLKSNKIGIKTYIDKDIHNRLIIDKKEIESKNKNQYYIGAHLNLEVEDKKHPIKKYLVKNIYDIKRVQLYGYLETKFIESLRYEVVNKKDGKKEYKFYTKKASNYEKKDKYANFGFDCKWYYLDRVMDIEGLVMKIKK
;
A
#
# COMPACT_ATOMS: atom_id res chain seq x y z
N MET A 1 -11.15 10.75 0.90
CA MET A 1 -10.16 10.50 1.98
C MET A 1 -9.77 11.81 2.62
N THR A 2 -9.94 11.90 3.94
CA THR A 2 -9.39 13.00 4.76
C THR A 2 -7.98 12.60 5.15
N TYR A 3 -6.98 13.37 4.72
CA TYR A 3 -5.59 13.09 5.04
C TYR A 3 -5.27 13.54 6.48
N ILE A 4 -4.43 12.79 7.20
CA ILE A 4 -3.90 13.20 8.50
C ILE A 4 -2.86 14.29 8.24
N ASN A 5 -2.92 15.39 9.00
CA ASN A 5 -1.89 16.44 8.89
C ASN A 5 -0.63 16.00 9.64
N ALA A 6 0.53 16.04 8.97
CA ALA A 6 1.83 15.81 9.62
C ALA A 6 2.21 17.01 10.52
N LYS A 7 1.67 17.05 11.75
CA LYS A 7 1.84 18.17 12.70
C LYS A 7 3.23 18.26 13.34
N SER A 8 4.02 17.19 13.33
CA SER A 8 5.26 17.10 14.11
C SER A 8 6.44 17.86 13.46
N LYS A 9 7.02 18.83 14.18
CA LYS A 9 8.34 19.47 13.90
C LYS A 9 9.54 18.60 14.33
N TYR A 10 9.31 17.38 14.83
CA TYR A 10 10.36 16.51 15.38
C TYR A 10 11.11 15.72 14.29
N LEU A 11 12.27 15.19 14.67
CA LEU A 11 13.31 14.58 13.83
C LEU A 11 12.76 13.47 12.90
N ILE A 12 12.39 13.83 11.66
CA ILE A 12 12.00 12.86 10.62
C ILE A 12 13.29 12.19 10.10
N ASN A 13 13.56 10.97 10.56
CA ASN A 13 14.65 10.19 10.01
C ASN A 13 14.17 9.41 8.78
N VAL A 14 14.83 9.64 7.66
CA VAL A 14 14.68 8.87 6.43
C VAL A 14 15.99 8.18 6.12
N LYS A 15 16.02 6.85 6.09
CA LYS A 15 17.20 6.06 5.72
C LYS A 15 16.96 5.33 4.41
N ASN A 16 17.95 5.38 3.50
CA ASN A 16 17.92 4.58 2.28
C ASN A 16 18.21 3.11 2.60
N ILE A 17 17.39 2.19 2.07
CA ILE A 17 17.58 0.74 2.19
C ILE A 17 17.66 0.13 0.79
N LYS A 18 18.80 -0.51 0.48
CA LYS A 18 18.98 -1.28 -0.75
C LYS A 18 18.29 -2.64 -0.61
N VAL A 19 17.42 -2.98 -1.55
CA VAL A 19 16.72 -4.26 -1.62
C VAL A 19 17.04 -4.93 -2.96
N LYS A 20 17.51 -6.17 -2.93
CA LYS A 20 17.80 -6.94 -4.15
C LYS A 20 16.49 -7.49 -4.71
N HIS A 21 16.09 -7.04 -5.89
CA HIS A 21 15.02 -7.67 -6.68
C HIS A 21 15.61 -8.70 -7.64
N LYS A 22 14.73 -9.56 -8.17
CA LYS A 22 15.07 -10.60 -9.16
C LYS A 22 15.76 -10.05 -10.43
N PHE A 23 15.64 -8.75 -10.71
CA PHE A 23 16.15 -8.11 -11.92
C PHE A 23 16.95 -6.81 -11.71
N ASP A 24 16.95 -6.20 -10.52
CA ASP A 24 17.65 -4.94 -10.21
C ASP A 24 17.79 -4.72 -8.69
N THR A 25 18.62 -3.74 -8.27
CA THR A 25 18.61 -3.25 -6.88
C THR A 25 17.67 -2.06 -6.75
N LEU A 26 16.66 -2.16 -5.88
CA LEU A 26 15.73 -1.07 -5.59
C LEU A 26 16.18 -0.34 -4.31
N VAL A 27 16.21 0.99 -4.35
CA VAL A 27 16.44 1.81 -3.15
C VAL A 27 15.09 2.22 -2.58
N THR A 28 14.80 1.73 -1.38
CA THR A 28 13.58 2.05 -0.62
C THR A 28 13.90 3.06 0.49
N LYS A 29 12.88 3.70 1.06
CA LYS A 29 13.05 4.69 2.15
C LYS A 29 12.43 4.16 3.43
N SER A 30 13.23 4.04 4.48
CA SER A 30 12.74 3.75 5.83
C SER A 30 12.46 5.07 6.54
N VAL A 31 11.20 5.29 6.88
CA VAL A 31 10.70 6.55 7.45
C VAL A 31 10.24 6.28 8.88
N ASN A 32 10.71 7.09 9.82
CA ASN A 32 10.24 7.02 11.20
C ASN A 32 8.80 7.54 11.34
N ILE A 33 8.05 6.93 12.27
CA ILE A 33 6.75 7.39 12.77
C ILE A 33 6.89 7.73 14.25
N THR A 34 6.35 8.87 14.68
CA THR A 34 6.40 9.29 16.09
C THR A 34 5.25 8.70 16.89
N GLU A 35 5.40 8.62 18.21
CA GLU A 35 4.34 8.13 19.11
C GLU A 35 3.05 8.96 18.99
N ASP A 36 3.16 10.29 18.87
CA ASP A 36 2.00 11.16 18.62
C ASP A 36 1.25 10.78 17.33
N GLN A 37 1.97 10.42 16.26
CA GLN A 37 1.36 10.02 14.99
C GLN A 37 0.69 8.66 15.10
N ILE A 38 1.28 7.73 15.86
CA ILE A 38 0.65 6.45 16.20
C ILE A 38 -0.67 6.71 16.92
N GLU A 39 -0.68 7.59 17.91
CA GLU A 39 -1.86 7.90 18.71
C GLU A 39 -2.96 8.60 17.88
N GLU A 40 -2.59 9.55 17.01
CA GLU A 40 -3.53 10.17 16.07
C GLU A 40 -4.13 9.13 15.10
N CYS A 41 -3.33 8.19 14.60
CA CYS A 41 -3.80 7.11 13.73
C CYS A 41 -4.75 6.15 14.47
N LYS A 42 -4.45 5.81 15.74
CA LYS A 42 -5.32 4.97 16.58
C LYS A 42 -6.68 5.61 16.77
N LYS A 43 -6.71 6.88 17.21
CA LYS A 43 -7.94 7.65 17.41
C LYS A 43 -8.75 7.77 16.14
N TYR A 44 -8.09 7.98 14.99
CA TYR A 44 -8.77 8.02 13.71
C TYR A 44 -9.44 6.68 13.39
N ALA A 45 -8.74 5.57 13.57
CA ALA A 45 -9.27 4.24 13.31
C ALA A 45 -10.44 3.90 14.24
N GLU A 46 -10.34 4.22 15.54
CA GLU A 46 -11.44 4.05 16.50
C GLU A 46 -12.70 4.80 16.06
N LYS A 47 -12.54 6.09 15.82
CA LYS A 47 -13.63 6.96 15.37
C LYS A 47 -14.28 6.44 14.07
N TYR A 48 -13.47 6.01 13.10
CA TYR A 48 -13.99 5.49 11.83
C TYR A 48 -14.89 4.26 12.02
N ILE A 49 -14.53 3.36 12.94
CA ILE A 49 -15.29 2.13 13.21
C ILE A 49 -16.55 2.41 14.04
N GLU A 50 -16.52 3.43 14.89
CA GLU A 50 -17.66 3.83 15.72
C GLU A 50 -18.71 4.62 14.93
N GLU A 51 -18.29 5.45 13.98
CA GLU A 51 -19.17 6.40 13.28
C GLU A 51 -19.71 5.91 11.93
N SER A 52 -19.15 4.84 11.35
CA SER A 52 -19.56 4.34 10.04
C SER A 52 -19.71 2.82 10.01
N ASN A 53 -20.65 2.31 9.21
CA ASN A 53 -20.75 0.88 8.88
C ASN A 53 -19.88 0.49 7.68
N ASP A 54 -19.20 1.44 7.04
CA ASP A 54 -18.35 1.21 5.87
C ASP A 54 -17.21 0.24 6.18
N TYR A 55 -16.84 0.07 7.45
CA TYR A 55 -15.83 -0.91 7.85
C TYR A 55 -16.17 -2.35 7.42
N LYS A 56 -17.46 -2.68 7.27
CA LYS A 56 -17.90 -4.02 6.87
C LYS A 56 -17.38 -4.42 5.49
N VAL A 57 -17.13 -3.46 4.59
CA VAL A 57 -16.57 -3.74 3.26
C VAL A 57 -15.07 -4.01 3.28
N LEU A 58 -14.39 -3.66 4.39
CA LEU A 58 -12.96 -3.90 4.60
C LEU A 58 -12.68 -5.28 5.19
N VAL A 59 -13.70 -5.93 5.76
CA VAL A 59 -13.56 -7.21 6.45
C VAL A 59 -13.93 -8.37 5.51
N PRO A 60 -13.18 -9.48 5.52
CA PRO A 60 -13.54 -10.68 4.78
C PRO A 60 -14.94 -11.19 5.17
N ALA A 61 -15.77 -11.51 4.17
CA ALA A 61 -17.14 -12.00 4.35
C ALA A 61 -17.23 -13.28 5.22
N SER A 62 -16.14 -14.01 5.38
CA SER A 62 -16.04 -15.18 6.25
C SER A 62 -16.12 -14.86 7.75
N VAL A 63 -15.82 -13.62 8.16
CA VAL A 63 -15.83 -13.21 9.57
C VAL A 63 -17.22 -12.70 9.91
N LYS A 64 -17.96 -13.45 10.74
CA LYS A 64 -19.36 -13.12 11.10
C LYS A 64 -19.51 -12.34 12.42
N ASP A 65 -18.56 -12.50 13.34
CA ASP A 65 -18.59 -11.84 14.65
C ASP A 65 -18.32 -10.34 14.52
N GLU A 66 -19.26 -9.50 14.94
CA GLU A 66 -19.16 -8.04 14.76
C GLU A 66 -17.98 -7.44 15.53
N LYS A 67 -17.71 -7.92 16.75
CA LYS A 67 -16.57 -7.44 17.54
C LYS A 67 -15.26 -7.71 16.82
N MET A 68 -15.12 -8.89 16.24
CA MET A 68 -13.96 -9.27 15.43
C MET A 68 -13.89 -8.48 14.11
N GLN A 69 -15.03 -8.23 13.46
CA GLN A 69 -15.07 -7.37 12.26
C GLN A 69 -14.54 -5.97 12.58
N LYS A 70 -14.99 -5.38 13.69
CA LYS A 70 -14.53 -4.06 14.16
C LYS A 70 -13.04 -4.05 14.46
N GLU A 71 -12.51 -5.08 15.14
CA GLU A 71 -11.08 -5.17 15.44
C GLU A 71 -10.23 -5.29 14.17
N ILE A 72 -10.59 -6.19 13.24
CA ILE A 72 -9.88 -6.36 11.97
C ILE A 72 -9.90 -5.05 11.18
N ALA A 73 -11.06 -4.42 11.05
CA ALA A 73 -11.18 -3.18 10.29
C ALA A 73 -10.44 -2.02 10.97
N LYS A 74 -10.45 -1.93 12.30
CA LYS A 74 -9.67 -0.95 13.06
C LYS A 74 -8.18 -1.09 12.72
N GLN A 75 -7.66 -2.31 12.70
CA GLN A 75 -6.26 -2.57 12.34
C GLN A 75 -5.95 -2.21 10.89
N ILE A 76 -6.84 -2.51 9.94
CA ILE A 76 -6.70 -2.13 8.52
C ILE A 76 -6.64 -0.61 8.36
N VAL A 77 -7.61 0.11 8.93
CA VAL A 77 -7.69 1.58 8.84
C VAL A 77 -6.49 2.22 9.52
N PHE A 78 -6.11 1.72 10.68
CA PHE A 78 -4.90 2.17 11.38
C PHE A 78 -3.65 2.00 10.51
N ALA A 79 -3.45 0.81 9.91
CA ALA A 79 -2.30 0.55 9.04
C ALA A 79 -2.27 1.49 7.82
N ASP A 80 -3.41 1.68 7.16
CA ASP A 80 -3.53 2.61 6.04
C ASP A 80 -3.11 4.03 6.44
N LYS A 81 -3.54 4.49 7.62
CA LYS A 81 -3.17 5.79 8.16
C LYS A 81 -1.70 5.90 8.55
N ILE A 82 -1.10 4.86 9.09
CA ILE A 82 0.34 4.82 9.35
C ILE A 82 1.15 4.93 8.04
N GLY A 83 0.74 4.21 6.99
CA GLY A 83 1.36 4.33 5.67
C GLY A 83 1.22 5.74 5.09
N GLU A 84 0.06 6.37 5.28
CA GLU A 84 -0.17 7.76 4.90
C GLU A 84 0.76 8.75 5.62
N CYS A 85 0.86 8.61 6.95
CA CYS A 85 1.79 9.41 7.76
C CYS A 85 3.24 9.25 7.31
N ALA A 86 3.66 8.03 6.94
CA ALA A 86 5.01 7.78 6.45
C ALA A 86 5.31 8.55 5.15
N VAL A 87 4.37 8.53 4.20
CA VAL A 87 4.52 9.28 2.94
C VAL A 87 4.56 10.78 3.19
N LEU A 88 3.69 11.29 4.06
CA LEU A 88 3.69 12.71 4.43
C LEU A 88 4.97 13.13 5.13
N ASN A 89 5.50 12.31 6.04
CA ASN A 89 6.79 12.54 6.69
C ASN A 89 7.92 12.60 5.65
N TYR A 90 7.93 11.67 4.70
CA TYR A 90 8.91 11.67 3.62
C TYR A 90 8.78 12.91 2.72
N PHE A 91 7.56 13.29 2.34
CA PHE A 91 7.31 14.48 1.54
C PHE A 91 7.76 15.75 2.26
N LYS A 92 7.45 15.87 3.54
CA LYS A 92 7.92 16.97 4.39
C LYS A 92 9.44 17.02 4.47
N TYR A 93 10.11 15.88 4.66
CA TYR A 93 11.57 15.76 4.61
C TYR A 93 12.12 16.26 3.26
N ARG A 94 11.39 16.04 2.17
CA ARG A 94 11.75 16.53 0.82
C ARG A 94 11.29 17.96 0.54
N GLY A 95 10.73 18.68 1.52
CA GLY A 95 10.26 20.06 1.35
C GLY A 95 8.96 20.18 0.55
N LEU A 96 8.16 19.12 0.48
CA LEU A 96 6.82 19.13 -0.12
C LEU A 96 5.75 19.39 0.97
N LYS A 97 4.68 20.09 0.58
CA LYS A 97 3.55 20.39 1.47
C LYS A 97 2.58 19.20 1.56
N ALA A 98 1.79 19.12 2.63
CA ALA A 98 0.87 18.00 2.86
C ALA A 98 -0.24 17.88 1.78
N ASP A 99 -0.69 19.01 1.24
CA ASP A 99 -1.66 19.09 0.14
C ASP A 99 -1.14 18.50 -1.18
N THR A 100 0.16 18.19 -1.28
CA THR A 100 0.78 17.49 -2.42
C THR A 100 0.04 16.18 -2.74
N LEU A 101 -0.36 15.41 -1.73
CA LEU A 101 -1.09 14.14 -1.95
C LEU A 101 -2.40 14.37 -2.69
N LYS A 102 -3.18 15.37 -2.26
CA LYS A 102 -4.48 15.69 -2.86
C LYS A 102 -4.33 16.31 -4.24
N SER A 103 -3.47 17.32 -4.37
CA SER A 103 -3.26 18.06 -5.62
C SER A 103 -2.73 17.17 -6.75
N ASN A 104 -1.87 16.20 -6.43
CA ASN A 104 -1.32 15.26 -7.40
C ASN A 104 -2.10 13.93 -7.47
N LYS A 105 -3.25 13.83 -6.79
CA LYS A 105 -4.08 12.62 -6.70
C LYS A 105 -3.22 11.37 -6.43
N ILE A 106 -2.51 11.36 -5.32
CA ILE A 106 -1.60 10.27 -4.94
C ILE A 106 -2.33 9.31 -4.02
N GLY A 107 -2.51 8.07 -4.50
CA GLY A 107 -3.01 6.97 -3.68
C GLY A 107 -1.87 6.32 -2.89
N ILE A 108 -2.15 5.86 -1.69
CA ILE A 108 -1.18 5.14 -0.85
C ILE A 108 -1.70 3.73 -0.67
N LYS A 109 -0.81 2.75 -0.83
CA LYS A 109 -1.11 1.33 -0.66
C LYS A 109 -0.21 0.76 0.41
N THR A 110 -0.80 0.58 1.58
CA THR A 110 -0.13 -0.03 2.72
C THR A 110 -0.24 -1.54 2.63
N TYR A 111 0.87 -2.23 2.88
CA TYR A 111 0.91 -3.67 2.96
C TYR A 111 1.55 -4.12 4.27
N ILE A 112 0.99 -5.18 4.85
CA ILE A 112 1.45 -5.77 6.11
C ILE A 112 1.92 -7.18 5.81
N ASP A 113 3.22 -7.43 5.95
CA ASP A 113 3.79 -8.77 5.93
C ASP A 113 5.16 -8.75 6.58
N LYS A 114 5.55 -9.91 7.09
CA LYS A 114 6.88 -10.14 7.61
C LYS A 114 7.80 -10.34 6.42
N ASP A 115 8.98 -9.71 6.47
CA ASP A 115 9.94 -9.62 5.37
C ASP A 115 9.57 -8.56 4.33
N ILE A 116 10.56 -8.19 3.51
CA ILE A 116 10.43 -7.05 2.60
C ILE A 116 9.43 -7.37 1.50
N HIS A 117 8.28 -6.68 1.54
CA HIS A 117 7.30 -6.70 0.47
C HIS A 117 7.47 -5.45 -0.40
N ASN A 118 7.53 -5.68 -1.71
CA ASN A 118 7.73 -4.64 -2.71
C ASN A 118 6.67 -4.68 -3.81
N ARG A 119 5.62 -5.48 -3.63
CA ARG A 119 4.52 -5.55 -4.59
C ARG A 119 3.47 -4.51 -4.25
N LEU A 120 3.11 -3.73 -5.25
CA LEU A 120 2.01 -2.79 -5.15
C LEU A 120 0.72 -3.48 -5.57
N ILE A 121 -0.28 -3.49 -4.68
CA ILE A 121 -1.60 -4.06 -4.92
C ILE A 121 -2.62 -2.91 -5.02
N ILE A 122 -3.28 -2.78 -6.18
CA ILE A 122 -4.27 -1.70 -6.43
C ILE A 122 -5.58 -2.31 -6.94
N ASP A 123 -6.70 -1.95 -6.32
CA ASP A 123 -8.03 -2.43 -6.71
C ASP A 123 -8.38 -1.91 -8.12
N LYS A 124 -8.91 -2.79 -8.97
CA LYS A 124 -9.50 -2.47 -10.27
C LYS A 124 -10.47 -1.29 -10.18
N LYS A 125 -11.31 -1.22 -9.14
CA LYS A 125 -12.28 -0.12 -8.99
C LYS A 125 -11.59 1.24 -8.90
N GLU A 126 -10.40 1.29 -8.30
CA GLU A 126 -9.63 2.53 -8.21
C GLU A 126 -9.02 2.94 -9.55
N ILE A 127 -8.58 1.97 -10.36
CA ILE A 127 -8.02 2.23 -11.69
C ILE A 127 -9.11 2.61 -12.70
N GLU A 128 -10.30 2.00 -12.60
CA GLU A 128 -11.44 2.28 -13.48
C GLU A 128 -12.25 3.51 -13.07
N SER A 129 -12.01 4.05 -11.88
CA SER A 129 -12.69 5.26 -11.40
C SER A 129 -12.42 6.47 -12.30
N LYS A 130 -13.47 7.25 -12.58
CA LYS A 130 -13.33 8.56 -13.24
C LYS A 130 -12.44 9.53 -12.45
N ASN A 131 -12.38 9.37 -11.12
CA ASN A 131 -11.53 10.16 -10.24
C ASN A 131 -10.36 9.34 -9.68
N LYS A 132 -9.79 8.45 -10.51
CA LYS A 132 -8.61 7.67 -10.16
C LYS A 132 -7.41 8.54 -9.79
N ASN A 133 -6.55 7.97 -8.97
CA ASN A 133 -5.27 8.57 -8.63
C ASN A 133 -4.37 8.63 -9.87
N GLN A 134 -3.44 9.59 -9.92
CA GLN A 134 -2.41 9.67 -10.96
C GLN A 134 -1.19 8.82 -10.61
N TYR A 135 -0.91 8.70 -9.31
CA TYR A 135 0.21 7.95 -8.77
C TYR A 135 -0.26 7.06 -7.63
N TYR A 136 0.42 5.94 -7.44
CA TYR A 136 0.26 5.07 -6.28
C TYR A 136 1.60 4.84 -5.62
N ILE A 137 1.70 5.11 -4.32
CA ILE A 137 2.90 4.88 -3.50
C ILE A 137 2.70 3.63 -2.68
N GLY A 138 3.72 2.79 -2.65
CA GLY A 138 3.80 1.61 -1.81
C GLY A 138 4.40 1.90 -0.45
N ALA A 139 3.65 1.59 0.62
CA ALA A 139 4.12 1.58 2.00
C ALA A 139 4.08 0.16 2.56
N HIS A 140 5.14 -0.26 3.24
CA HIS A 140 5.25 -1.59 3.83
C HIS A 140 5.50 -1.50 5.33
N LEU A 141 4.68 -2.24 6.07
CA LEU A 141 4.79 -2.47 7.50
C LEU A 141 5.36 -3.86 7.72
N ASN A 142 6.60 -3.93 8.21
CA ASN A 142 7.27 -5.19 8.53
C ASN A 142 6.72 -5.77 9.84
N LEU A 143 5.52 -6.35 9.76
CA LEU A 143 4.78 -6.93 10.88
C LEU A 143 4.24 -8.30 10.50
N GLU A 144 4.00 -9.13 11.52
CA GLU A 144 3.51 -10.48 11.34
C GLU A 144 2.03 -10.58 11.72
N VAL A 145 1.24 -11.30 10.92
CA VAL A 145 -0.12 -11.68 11.32
C VAL A 145 -0.08 -12.66 12.50
N GLU A 146 -1.16 -12.75 13.27
CA GLU A 146 -1.21 -13.59 14.46
C GLU A 146 -0.97 -15.07 14.14
N ASP A 147 -1.70 -15.60 13.16
CA ASP A 147 -1.56 -16.97 12.65
C ASP A 147 -2.05 -17.07 11.19
N LYS A 148 -1.13 -17.32 10.25
CA LYS A 148 -1.41 -17.43 8.80
C LYS A 148 -2.38 -18.57 8.45
N LYS A 149 -2.49 -19.62 9.28
CA LYS A 149 -3.31 -20.81 9.00
C LYS A 149 -4.71 -20.74 9.64
N HIS A 150 -4.89 -19.91 10.65
CA HIS A 150 -6.16 -19.80 11.37
C HIS A 150 -7.20 -19.02 10.55
N PRO A 151 -8.50 -19.42 10.56
CA PRO A 151 -9.54 -18.79 9.74
C PRO A 151 -9.76 -17.29 10.03
N ILE A 152 -9.61 -16.88 11.29
CA ILE A 152 -9.78 -15.48 11.75
C ILE A 152 -8.43 -14.77 12.01
N LYS A 153 -7.58 -15.31 12.89
CA LYS A 153 -6.29 -14.71 13.30
C LYS A 153 -5.33 -14.38 12.13
N LYS A 154 -5.51 -14.96 10.94
CA LYS A 154 -4.76 -14.55 9.74
C LYS A 154 -5.03 -13.10 9.30
N TYR A 155 -6.07 -12.48 9.83
CA TYR A 155 -6.46 -11.09 9.56
C TYR A 155 -6.09 -10.12 10.70
N LEU A 156 -5.52 -10.63 11.81
CA LEU A 156 -5.05 -9.82 12.94
C LEU A 156 -3.53 -9.73 12.89
N VAL A 157 -2.97 -8.60 13.35
CA VAL A 157 -1.55 -8.27 13.24
C VAL A 157 -0.94 -8.09 14.62
N LYS A 158 0.17 -8.78 14.87
CA LYS A 158 0.93 -8.68 16.12
C LYS A 158 1.60 -7.30 16.22
N ASN A 159 1.54 -6.70 17.40
CA ASN A 159 2.24 -5.45 17.74
C ASN A 159 1.98 -4.32 16.74
N ILE A 160 0.79 -4.28 16.14
CA ILE A 160 0.45 -3.29 15.11
C ILE A 160 0.58 -1.86 15.66
N TYR A 161 0.40 -1.67 16.96
CA TYR A 161 0.48 -0.37 17.61
C TYR A 161 1.90 0.07 18.01
N ASP A 162 2.92 -0.78 17.82
CA ASP A 162 4.32 -0.52 18.20
C ASP A 162 5.20 -0.14 16.99
N ILE A 163 4.59 0.31 15.90
CA ILE A 163 5.29 0.63 14.65
C ILE A 163 6.19 1.85 14.84
N LYS A 164 7.50 1.66 14.69
CA LYS A 164 8.49 2.76 14.74
C LYS A 164 8.89 3.26 13.35
N ARG A 165 8.78 2.40 12.34
CA ARG A 165 9.27 2.67 10.98
C ARG A 165 8.36 2.05 9.93
N VAL A 166 8.23 2.76 8.83
CA VAL A 166 7.51 2.32 7.63
C VAL A 166 8.47 2.36 6.46
N GLN A 167 8.42 1.34 5.60
CA GLN A 167 9.24 1.28 4.40
C GLN A 167 8.43 1.78 3.19
N LEU A 168 8.83 2.89 2.60
CA LEU A 168 8.32 3.33 1.31
C LEU A 168 9.13 2.63 0.22
N TYR A 169 8.51 1.68 -0.47
CA TYR A 169 9.23 0.85 -1.43
C TYR A 169 9.21 1.38 -2.86
N GLY A 170 8.36 2.35 -3.19
CA GLY A 170 8.39 3.02 -4.48
C GLY A 170 7.03 3.55 -4.91
N TYR A 171 6.90 3.88 -6.19
CA TYR A 171 5.65 4.37 -6.76
C TYR A 171 5.37 3.81 -8.16
N LEU A 172 4.12 3.92 -8.59
CA LEU A 172 3.68 3.63 -9.94
C LEU A 172 2.77 4.73 -10.48
N GLU A 173 2.81 4.92 -11.79
CA GLU A 173 1.95 5.85 -12.51
C GLU A 173 0.74 5.12 -13.05
N THR A 174 -0.44 5.71 -12.88
CA THR A 174 -1.69 5.13 -13.40
C THR A 174 -1.62 4.96 -14.91
N LYS A 175 -1.07 5.93 -15.64
CA LYS A 175 -0.86 5.81 -17.09
C LYS A 175 0.01 4.61 -17.48
N PHE A 176 1.04 4.32 -16.68
CA PHE A 176 1.88 3.15 -16.90
C PHE A 176 1.11 1.87 -16.61
N ILE A 177 0.42 1.80 -15.47
CA ILE A 177 -0.42 0.65 -15.07
C ILE A 177 -1.46 0.33 -16.15
N GLU A 178 -2.17 1.34 -16.66
CA GLU A 178 -3.18 1.16 -17.70
C GLU A 178 -2.63 0.68 -19.04
N SER A 179 -1.33 0.88 -19.27
CA SER A 179 -0.63 0.38 -20.45
C SER A 179 -0.14 -1.05 -20.29
N LEU A 180 -0.20 -1.63 -19.09
CA LEU A 180 0.24 -3.00 -18.85
C LEU A 180 -0.89 -3.99 -19.12
N ARG A 181 -0.51 -5.11 -19.73
CA ARG A 181 -1.27 -6.36 -19.68
C ARG A 181 -0.44 -7.40 -18.96
N TYR A 182 -1.05 -8.47 -18.49
CA TYR A 182 -0.34 -9.52 -17.79
C TYR A 182 -0.77 -10.92 -18.24
N GLU A 183 0.05 -11.88 -17.86
CA GLU A 183 -0.19 -13.31 -18.03
C GLU A 183 0.17 -14.01 -16.72
N VAL A 184 -0.61 -15.03 -16.35
CA VAL A 184 -0.30 -15.89 -15.21
C VAL A 184 0.55 -17.06 -15.69
N VAL A 185 1.75 -17.18 -15.15
CA VAL A 185 2.65 -18.31 -15.41
C VAL A 185 2.65 -19.21 -14.18
N ASN A 186 2.25 -20.47 -14.35
CA ASN A 186 2.35 -21.48 -13.31
C ASN A 186 3.76 -22.07 -13.32
N LYS A 187 4.45 -21.99 -12.19
CA LYS A 187 5.73 -22.67 -12.01
C LYS A 187 5.56 -24.15 -11.73
N LYS A 188 6.65 -24.90 -11.93
CA LYS A 188 6.76 -26.33 -11.59
C LYS A 188 6.45 -26.63 -10.11
N ASP A 189 6.64 -25.67 -9.21
CA ASP A 189 6.33 -25.79 -7.77
C ASP A 189 4.89 -25.37 -7.41
N GLY A 190 4.04 -25.12 -8.41
CA GLY A 190 2.66 -24.69 -8.22
C GLY A 190 2.50 -23.20 -7.90
N LYS A 191 3.58 -22.42 -7.77
CA LYS A 191 3.49 -20.97 -7.53
C LYS A 191 3.08 -20.24 -8.81
N LYS A 192 2.13 -19.32 -8.67
CA LYS A 192 1.72 -18.39 -9.73
C LYS A 192 2.70 -17.21 -9.77
N GLU A 193 3.32 -16.97 -10.92
CA GLU A 193 4.01 -15.71 -11.23
C GLU A 193 3.16 -14.87 -12.19
N TYR A 194 3.12 -13.57 -11.96
CA TYR A 194 2.39 -12.62 -12.83
C TYR A 194 3.42 -11.89 -13.69
N LYS A 195 3.34 -12.07 -15.00
CA LYS A 195 4.29 -11.48 -15.93
C LYS A 195 3.63 -10.33 -16.67
N PHE A 196 4.21 -9.13 -16.57
CA PHE A 196 3.66 -7.90 -17.13
C PHE A 196 4.31 -7.54 -18.45
N TYR A 197 3.49 -7.03 -19.37
CA TYR A 197 3.86 -6.73 -20.74
C TYR A 197 3.36 -5.34 -21.11
N THR A 198 4.20 -4.61 -21.83
CA THR A 198 3.83 -3.35 -22.47
C THR A 198 3.35 -3.62 -23.90
N LYS A 199 2.78 -2.60 -24.55
CA LYS A 199 2.33 -2.65 -25.96
C LYS A 199 3.40 -3.14 -26.95
N LYS A 200 4.68 -3.15 -26.56
CA LYS A 200 5.80 -3.65 -27.37
C LYS A 200 5.85 -5.19 -27.45
N ALA A 201 5.13 -5.92 -26.61
CA ALA A 201 5.17 -7.38 -26.59
C ALA A 201 4.37 -8.02 -27.73
N SER A 202 4.90 -9.09 -28.34
CA SER A 202 4.11 -9.93 -29.25
C SER A 202 2.89 -10.49 -28.50
N ASN A 203 1.73 -10.55 -29.18
CA ASN A 203 0.46 -10.97 -28.59
C ASN A 203 0.01 -10.14 -27.37
N TYR A 204 0.33 -8.84 -27.30
CA TYR A 204 -0.12 -7.95 -26.21
C TYR A 204 -1.65 -7.96 -26.04
N GLU A 205 -2.41 -7.91 -27.12
CA GLU A 205 -3.88 -7.87 -27.07
C GLU A 205 -4.52 -9.18 -26.58
N LYS A 206 -3.80 -10.32 -26.64
CA LYS A 206 -4.28 -11.61 -26.12
C LYS A 206 -4.08 -11.76 -24.60
N LYS A 207 -3.46 -10.77 -23.95
CA LYS A 207 -3.14 -10.80 -22.51
C LYS A 207 -4.22 -10.12 -21.69
N ASP A 208 -4.34 -10.54 -20.43
CA ASP A 208 -5.35 -10.00 -19.54
C ASP A 208 -4.98 -8.60 -19.05
N LYS A 209 -5.98 -7.77 -18.77
CA LYS A 209 -5.77 -6.40 -18.28
C LYS A 209 -5.57 -6.34 -16.76
N TYR A 210 -6.25 -7.19 -15.99
CA TYR A 210 -6.22 -7.17 -14.51
C TYR A 210 -6.03 -8.55 -13.89
N ALA A 211 -5.12 -8.66 -12.92
CA ALA A 211 -4.80 -9.90 -12.21
C ALA A 211 -5.89 -10.28 -11.22
N ASN A 212 -6.33 -11.54 -11.23
CA ASN A 212 -7.29 -12.04 -10.24
C ASN A 212 -6.52 -12.63 -9.05
N PHE A 213 -6.72 -12.07 -7.85
CA PHE A 213 -6.21 -12.60 -6.59
C PHE A 213 -7.40 -12.92 -5.68
N GLY A 214 -7.78 -14.20 -5.61
CA GLY A 214 -8.83 -14.65 -4.70
C GLY A 214 -10.18 -13.94 -4.86
N PHE A 215 -10.95 -13.91 -3.78
CA PHE A 215 -12.37 -13.55 -3.77
C PHE A 215 -12.59 -12.06 -4.05
N ASP A 216 -12.98 -11.77 -5.29
CA ASP A 216 -13.78 -10.63 -5.73
C ASP A 216 -13.18 -9.23 -5.75
N CYS A 217 -11.90 -9.11 -6.07
CA CYS A 217 -11.35 -7.90 -6.70
C CYS A 217 -10.31 -8.29 -7.74
N LYS A 218 -10.32 -7.64 -8.91
CA LYS A 218 -9.19 -7.73 -9.84
C LYS A 218 -8.18 -6.67 -9.41
N TRP A 219 -6.90 -6.99 -9.41
CA TRP A 219 -5.83 -6.13 -8.91
C TRP A 219 -4.76 -5.92 -9.98
N TYR A 220 -3.96 -4.88 -9.84
CA TYR A 220 -2.59 -4.91 -10.34
C TYR A 220 -1.68 -5.34 -9.22
N TYR A 221 -0.79 -6.28 -9.53
CA TYR A 221 0.26 -6.75 -8.65
C TYR A 221 1.56 -6.51 -9.38
N LEU A 222 2.42 -5.62 -8.92
CA LEU A 222 3.60 -5.27 -9.71
C LEU A 222 4.85 -5.52 -8.89
N ASP A 223 5.64 -6.52 -9.30
CA ASP A 223 6.96 -6.84 -8.73
C ASP A 223 8.02 -5.75 -8.99
N ARG A 224 7.67 -4.72 -9.77
CA ARG A 224 8.53 -3.59 -10.10
C ARG A 224 7.80 -2.28 -9.86
N VAL A 225 8.35 -1.48 -8.96
CA VAL A 225 7.95 -0.09 -8.71
C VAL A 225 9.11 0.84 -9.10
N MET A 226 8.79 2.09 -9.40
CA MET A 226 9.78 3.14 -9.63
C MET A 226 10.27 3.72 -8.30
N ASP A 227 11.51 4.24 -8.27
CA ASP A 227 12.06 4.90 -7.09
C ASP A 227 11.20 6.12 -6.71
N ILE A 228 10.80 6.20 -5.45
CA ILE A 228 10.01 7.30 -4.90
C ILE A 228 10.65 8.69 -5.10
N GLU A 229 11.98 8.75 -5.24
CA GLU A 229 12.71 9.97 -5.63
C GLU A 229 12.26 10.52 -7.00
N GLY A 230 12.00 9.62 -7.95
CA GLY A 230 11.51 9.99 -9.29
C GLY A 230 10.17 10.72 -9.22
N LEU A 231 9.27 10.29 -8.33
CA LEU A 231 7.99 10.96 -8.09
C LEU A 231 8.19 12.35 -7.49
N VAL A 232 9.06 12.48 -6.47
CA VAL A 232 9.36 13.77 -5.83
C VAL A 232 9.90 14.76 -6.85
N MET A 233 10.81 14.33 -7.73
CA MET A 233 11.34 15.17 -8.81
C MET A 233 10.26 15.58 -9.83
N LYS A 234 9.31 14.70 -10.14
CA LYS A 234 8.20 15.01 -11.05
C LYS A 234 7.24 16.03 -10.45
N ILE A 235 6.97 15.97 -9.15
CA ILE A 235 6.06 16.88 -8.45
C ILE A 235 6.65 18.29 -8.30
N LYS A 236 7.98 18.40 -8.15
CA LYS A 236 8.67 19.69 -7.99
C LYS A 236 8.89 20.46 -9.29
N LYS A 237 8.73 19.80 -10.44
CA LYS A 237 8.83 20.41 -11.77
C LYS A 237 7.52 21.09 -12.13
#